data_AF-A0A482WI84-F1
#
_entry.id   AF-A0A482WI84-F1
#
_cell.length_a   1.000
_cell.length_b   1.000
_cell.length_c   1.000
_cell.angle_alpha   90.00
_cell.angle_beta   90.00
_cell.angle_gamma   90.00
#
_symmetry.space_group_name_H-M   'P 1'
#
loop_
_entity.id
_entity.type
_entity.pdbx_description
1 polymer ?
#
loop_
_entity_poly.entity_id
_entity_poly.type
_entity_poly.pdbx_seq_one_letter_code
_entity_poly.pdbx_strand_id
1 'polypeptide(L)'
;MGIKVKFSNKFLNDLVQDSNSGIELEVNRTKFVKVSPFELQNLTVFIREYLDSLVATFDPELSGIILSHQKIKVNPQFTVQDDGSNKLLYIADIYVFRPEVGSVLTG
;
A
#
# COMPACT_ATOMS: atom_id res chain seq x y z
N MET A 1 -16.52 4.09 13.71
CA MET A 1 -15.90 4.97 12.70
C MET A 1 -14.50 5.28 13.20
N GLY A 2 -13.47 4.63 12.64
CA GLY A 2 -12.08 4.84 13.08
C GLY A 2 -11.49 6.11 12.47
N ILE A 3 -10.49 6.70 13.14
CA ILE A 3 -9.71 7.80 12.59
C ILE A 3 -8.90 7.24 11.41
N LYS A 4 -9.18 7.73 10.19
CA LYS A 4 -8.33 7.44 9.03
C LYS A 4 -7.14 8.40 9.03
N VAL A 5 -5.95 7.89 9.32
CA VAL A 5 -4.70 8.65 9.20
C VAL A 5 -4.44 8.91 7.72
N LYS A 6 -4.13 10.16 7.37
CA LYS A 6 -3.81 10.54 5.99
C LYS A 6 -2.67 11.52 5.96
N PHE A 7 -1.63 11.19 5.22
CA PHE A 7 -0.49 12.06 4.97
C PHE A 7 -0.66 12.77 3.63
N SER A 8 -0.14 13.99 3.50
CA SER A 8 -0.18 14.70 2.22
C SER A 8 0.90 14.18 1.28
N ASN A 9 0.58 14.02 -0.01
CA ASN A 9 1.56 13.52 -0.99
C ASN A 9 2.75 14.47 -1.15
N LYS A 10 2.53 15.79 -1.03
CA LYS A 10 3.62 16.77 -1.08
C LYS A 10 4.62 16.51 0.05
N PHE A 11 4.11 16.40 1.29
CA PHE A 11 4.95 16.12 2.46
C PHE A 11 5.73 14.81 2.32
N LEU A 12 5.07 13.74 1.84
CA LEU A 12 5.76 12.46 1.64
C LEU A 12 6.82 12.53 0.54
N ASN A 13 6.56 13.25 -0.56
CA ASN A 13 7.56 13.46 -1.61
C ASN A 13 8.78 14.21 -1.08
N ASP A 14 8.56 15.26 -0.26
CA ASP A 14 9.66 16.02 0.36
C ASP A 14 10.51 15.10 1.26
N LEU A 15 9.86 14.22 2.04
CA LEU A 15 10.54 13.26 2.92
C LEU A 15 11.31 12.17 2.17
N VAL A 16 10.77 11.67 1.04
CA VAL A 16 11.50 10.69 0.19
C VAL A 16 12.81 11.27 -0.34
N GLN A 17 12.94 12.60 -0.48
CA GLN A 17 14.19 13.24 -0.87
C GLN A 17 15.15 13.46 0.31
N ASP A 18 14.67 13.36 1.55
CA ASP A 18 15.49 13.46 2.74
C ASP A 18 16.04 12.08 3.12
N SER A 19 17.34 11.88 2.89
CA SER A 19 18.07 10.65 3.22
C SER A 19 17.99 10.23 4.69
N ASN A 20 17.64 11.13 5.61
CA ASN A 20 17.53 10.82 7.04
C ASN A 20 16.08 10.63 7.51
N SER A 21 15.09 10.71 6.61
CA SER A 21 13.68 10.54 6.96
C SER A 21 13.28 9.08 7.22
N GLY A 22 14.02 8.13 6.66
CA GLY A 22 13.65 6.72 6.64
C GLY A 22 12.38 6.42 5.83
N ILE A 23 11.96 7.33 4.94
CA ILE A 23 10.78 7.17 4.09
C ILE A 23 11.21 6.88 2.66
N GLU A 24 10.66 5.81 2.09
CA GLU A 24 10.93 5.36 0.73
C GLU A 24 9.64 5.27 -0.09
N LEU A 25 9.76 5.39 -1.40
CA LEU A 25 8.67 5.19 -2.36
C LEU A 25 8.91 3.92 -3.17
N GLU A 26 8.12 2.88 -2.90
CA GLU A 26 8.10 1.64 -3.65
C GLU A 26 7.23 1.81 -4.90
N VAL A 27 7.86 2.00 -6.06
CA VAL A 27 7.18 2.32 -7.32
C VAL A 27 6.69 1.07 -8.04
N ASN A 28 5.48 1.12 -8.62
CA ASN A 28 4.86 0.03 -9.39
C ASN A 28 4.84 -1.32 -8.64
N ARG A 29 4.63 -1.31 -7.33
CA ARG A 29 4.55 -2.53 -6.54
C ARG A 29 3.36 -3.37 -6.99
N THR A 30 3.64 -4.60 -7.40
CA THR A 30 2.64 -5.53 -7.94
C THR A 30 2.31 -6.59 -6.90
N LYS A 31 1.04 -6.70 -6.50
CA LYS A 31 0.58 -7.71 -5.52
C LYS A 31 -0.75 -8.32 -5.95
N PHE A 32 -1.01 -9.51 -5.44
CA PHE A 32 -2.32 -10.15 -5.52
C PHE A 32 -3.07 -9.95 -4.21
N VAL A 33 -4.36 -9.66 -4.29
CA VAL A 33 -5.28 -9.67 -3.15
C VAL A 33 -6.37 -10.71 -3.38
N LYS A 34 -6.81 -11.36 -2.31
CA LYS A 34 -7.98 -12.24 -2.36
C LYS A 34 -9.23 -11.37 -2.50
N VAL A 35 -10.13 -11.77 -3.39
CA VAL A 35 -11.38 -11.05 -3.65
C VAL A 35 -12.56 -12.01 -3.53
N SER A 36 -13.59 -11.57 -2.82
CA SER A 36 -14.87 -12.27 -2.72
C SER A 36 -15.80 -11.88 -3.87
N PRO A 37 -16.83 -12.70 -4.19
CA PRO A 37 -17.79 -12.37 -5.25
C PRO A 37 -18.51 -11.03 -5.06
N PHE A 38 -18.69 -10.57 -3.81
CA PHE A 38 -19.37 -9.30 -3.52
C PHE A 38 -18.55 -8.08 -3.94
N GLU A 39 -17.22 -8.17 -3.87
CA GLU A 39 -16.31 -7.07 -4.19
C GLU A 39 -16.11 -6.90 -5.71
N LEU A 40 -16.59 -7.84 -6.52
CA LEU A 40 -16.49 -7.82 -7.99
C LEU A 40 -17.24 -6.65 -8.65
N GLN A 41 -18.20 -6.04 -7.95
CA GLN A 41 -18.99 -4.93 -8.48
C GLN A 41 -18.15 -3.68 -8.74
N ASN A 42 -17.12 -3.42 -7.93
CA ASN A 42 -16.23 -2.25 -8.09
C ASN A 42 -14.82 -2.52 -7.55
N LEU A 43 -14.00 -3.17 -8.36
CA LEU A 43 -12.64 -3.57 -8.00
C LEU A 43 -11.74 -2.39 -7.62
N THR A 44 -11.88 -1.25 -8.31
CA THR A 44 -11.05 -0.08 -8.03
C THR A 44 -11.34 0.51 -6.66
N VAL A 45 -12.61 0.56 -6.27
CA VAL A 45 -13.01 1.02 -4.92
C VAL A 45 -12.54 0.00 -3.88
N PHE A 46 -12.75 -1.29 -4.12
CA PHE A 46 -12.28 -2.34 -3.23
C PHE A 46 -10.77 -2.27 -2.98
N ILE A 47 -9.94 -2.19 -4.04
CA ILE A 47 -8.48 -2.09 -3.88
C ILE A 47 -8.09 -0.82 -3.14
N ARG A 48 -8.77 0.30 -3.39
CA ARG A 48 -8.50 1.55 -2.67
C ARG A 48 -8.82 1.41 -1.18
N GLU A 49 -9.95 0.81 -0.84
CA GLU A 49 -10.34 0.60 0.56
C GLU A 49 -9.44 -0.41 1.26
N TYR A 50 -9.04 -1.47 0.56
CA TYR A 50 -8.05 -2.42 1.03
C TYR A 50 -6.72 -1.72 1.33
N LEU A 51 -6.17 -0.93 0.39
CA LEU A 51 -4.92 -0.20 0.62
C LEU A 51 -5.05 0.88 1.70
N ASP A 52 -6.18 1.58 1.76
CA ASP A 52 -6.50 2.52 2.85
C ASP A 52 -6.48 1.82 4.22
N SER A 53 -6.93 0.56 4.30
CA SER A 53 -6.92 -0.21 5.55
C SER A 53 -5.52 -0.62 6.00
N LEU A 54 -4.54 -0.63 5.08
CA LEU A 54 -3.15 -0.93 5.38
C LEU A 54 -2.34 0.30 5.82
N VAL A 55 -2.87 1.52 5.62
CA VAL A 55 -2.20 2.75 6.06
C VAL A 55 -2.04 2.76 7.58
N ALA A 56 -0.87 3.21 8.04
CA ALA A 56 -0.43 3.19 9.43
C ALA A 56 -0.29 1.78 10.03
N THR A 57 -0.16 0.74 9.19
CA THR A 57 0.15 -0.63 9.62
C THR A 57 1.51 -1.06 9.09
N PHE A 58 2.14 -2.00 9.81
CA PHE A 58 3.41 -2.61 9.38
C PHE A 58 3.13 -3.71 8.34
N ASP A 59 3.77 -3.62 7.17
CA ASP A 59 3.75 -4.66 6.15
C ASP A 59 5.06 -5.48 6.24
N PRO A 60 4.99 -6.79 6.58
CA PRO A 60 6.17 -7.63 6.72
C PRO A 60 6.97 -7.81 5.43
N GLU A 61 6.33 -7.80 4.27
CA GLU A 61 7.03 -7.94 2.99
C GLU A 61 7.82 -6.68 2.64
N LEU A 62 7.34 -5.52 3.06
CA LEU A 62 8.05 -4.24 2.90
C LEU A 62 9.01 -3.96 4.05
N SER A 63 8.89 -4.70 5.16
CA SER A 63 9.63 -4.48 6.41
C SER A 63 9.50 -3.04 6.91
N GLY A 64 8.32 -2.45 6.80
CA GLY A 64 8.08 -1.06 7.15
C GLY A 64 6.61 -0.71 7.31
N ILE A 65 6.36 0.52 7.75
CA ILE A 65 5.00 1.03 7.98
C ILE A 65 4.50 1.71 6.71
N ILE A 66 3.32 1.32 6.22
CA ILE A 66 2.71 1.96 5.06
C ILE A 66 2.16 3.32 5.47
N LEU A 67 2.62 4.39 4.82
CA LEU A 67 2.15 5.75 5.07
C LEU A 67 1.07 6.18 4.10
N SER A 68 1.18 5.79 2.83
CA SER A 68 0.23 6.16 1.79
C SER A 68 0.40 5.28 0.55
N HIS A 69 -0.55 5.38 -0.38
CA HIS A 69 -0.51 4.72 -1.67
C HIS A 69 -0.98 5.69 -2.77
N GLN A 70 -0.51 5.49 -4.00
CA GLN A 70 -0.92 6.28 -5.16
C GLN A 70 -0.80 5.47 -6.47
N LYS A 71 -1.35 6.04 -7.55
CA LYS A 71 -1.30 5.46 -8.91
C LYS A 71 -1.78 3.99 -9.00
N ILE A 72 -2.84 3.67 -8.27
CA ILE A 72 -3.45 2.33 -8.30
C ILE A 72 -3.89 1.98 -9.72
N LYS A 73 -3.46 0.82 -10.20
CA LYS A 73 -3.95 0.16 -11.41
C LYS A 73 -4.42 -1.24 -11.03
N VAL A 74 -5.59 -1.63 -11.50
CA VAL A 74 -6.17 -2.93 -11.23
C VAL A 74 -6.24 -3.71 -12.53
N ASN A 75 -5.70 -4.92 -12.56
CA ASN A 75 -5.91 -5.83 -13.68
C ASN A 75 -7.27 -6.51 -13.48
N PRO A 76 -8.27 -6.29 -14.35
CA PRO A 76 -9.61 -6.87 -14.17
C PRO A 76 -9.65 -8.39 -14.34
N GLN A 77 -8.57 -9.02 -14.81
CA GLN A 77 -8.48 -10.48 -14.90
C GLN A 77 -8.22 -11.08 -13.52
N PHE A 78 -9.07 -12.04 -13.13
CA PHE A 78 -8.90 -12.80 -11.90
C PHE A 78 -8.22 -14.13 -12.20
N THR A 79 -7.39 -14.57 -11.27
CA THR A 79 -6.89 -15.95 -11.26
C THR A 79 -7.69 -16.73 -10.22
N VAL A 80 -8.39 -17.76 -10.65
CA VAL A 80 -9.01 -18.75 -9.75
C VAL A 80 -7.89 -19.67 -9.28
N GLN A 81 -7.70 -19.78 -7.97
CA GLN A 81 -6.75 -20.71 -7.38
C GLN A 81 -7.40 -22.08 -7.14
N ASP A 82 -6.58 -23.10 -6.94
CA ASP A 82 -7.03 -24.48 -6.68
C ASP A 82 -7.90 -24.60 -5.41
N ASP A 83 -7.76 -23.65 -4.48
CA ASP A 83 -8.59 -23.53 -3.27
C ASP A 83 -9.96 -22.85 -3.50
N GLY A 84 -10.28 -22.52 -4.76
CA GLY A 84 -11.49 -21.81 -5.16
C GLY A 84 -11.47 -20.31 -4.86
N SER A 85 -10.37 -19.77 -4.32
CA SER A 85 -10.26 -18.32 -4.09
C SER A 85 -9.96 -17.57 -5.38
N ASN A 86 -10.58 -16.41 -5.55
CA ASN A 86 -10.25 -15.49 -6.62
C ASN A 86 -9.14 -14.55 -6.15
N LYS A 87 -8.09 -14.41 -6.95
CA LYS A 87 -7.06 -13.39 -6.73
C LYS A 87 -7.13 -12.32 -7.81
N LEU A 88 -7.05 -11.08 -7.36
CA LEU A 88 -6.99 -9.88 -8.18
C LEU A 88 -5.59 -9.31 -8.14
N LEU A 89 -5.00 -9.05 -9.31
CA LEU A 89 -3.70 -8.38 -9.42
C LEU A 89 -3.89 -6.86 -9.41
N TYR A 90 -3.14 -6.17 -8.57
CA TYR A 90 -3.05 -4.71 -8.57
C TYR A 90 -1.60 -4.23 -8.60
N ILE A 91 -1.42 -3.01 -9.09
CA ILE A 91 -0.16 -2.28 -9.12
C ILE A 91 -0.38 -0.95 -8.41
N ALA A 92 0.49 -0.57 -7.48
CA ALA A 92 0.43 0.73 -6.82
C ALA A 92 1.81 1.23 -6.43
N ASP A 93 1.98 2.54 -6.34
CA ASP A 93 3.12 3.16 -5.67
C ASP A 93 2.80 3.25 -4.17
N ILE A 94 3.72 2.81 -3.30
CA ILE A 94 3.52 2.76 -1.85
C ILE A 94 4.60 3.57 -1.14
N TYR A 95 4.21 4.51 -0.28
CA TYR A 95 5.15 5.19 0.62
C TYR A 95 5.30 4.36 1.89
N VAL A 96 6.54 4.03 2.23
CA VAL A 96 6.89 3.16 3.36
C VAL A 96 7.85 3.89 4.28
N PHE A 97 7.55 3.92 5.57
CA PHE A 97 8.51 4.28 6.59
C PHE A 97 9.28 3.03 7.02
N ARG A 98 10.56 2.98 6.68
CA ARG A 98 11.49 1.88 6.93
C ARG A 98 12.84 2.47 7.39
N PRO A 99 12.95 2.92 8.64
CA PRO A 99 14.23 3.33 9.20
C PRO A 99 15.14 2.12 9.39
N GLU A 100 16.45 2.32 9.26
CA GLU A 100 17.43 1.27 9.47
C GLU A 100 17.93 1.26 10.92
N VAL A 101 18.44 0.10 11.37
CA VAL A 101 19.08 0.01 12.68
C VAL A 101 20.31 0.92 12.70
N GLY A 102 20.32 1.87 13.64
CA GLY A 102 21.37 2.87 13.77
C GLY A 102 21.01 4.25 13.20
N SER A 103 19.87 4.40 12.52
CA SER A 103 19.36 5.71 12.10
C SER A 103 19.01 6.59 13.30
N VAL A 104 19.30 7.89 13.18
CA VAL A 104 18.87 8.92 14.15
C VAL A 104 17.61 9.59 13.61
N LEU A 105 16.48 9.31 14.24
CA LEU A 105 15.18 9.87 13.88
C LEU A 105 14.91 11.17 14.63
N THR A 106 14.24 12.10 13.98
CA THR A 106 13.79 13.38 14.57
C THR A 106 12.26 13.39 14.69
N GLY A 107 11.74 14.02 15.73
CA GLY A 107 10.30 14.09 16.04
C GLY A 107 9.91 15.41 16.70
#